data_AF-A0A0G1TJ55-F1
#
_entry.id   AF-A0A0G1TJ55-F1
#
_cell.length_a   1.000
_cell.length_b   1.000
_cell.length_c   1.000
_cell.angle_alpha   90.00
_cell.angle_beta   90.00
_cell.angle_gamma   90.00
#
_symmetry.space_group_name_H-M   'P 1'
#
loop_
_entity.id
_entity.type
_entity.pdbx_description
1 polymer ?
#
loop_
_entity_poly.entity_id
_entity_poly.type
_entity_poly.pdbx_seq_one_letter_code
_entity_poly.pdbx_strand_id
1 'polypeptide(L)'
;MEKNGRRQQSSQCRFLKQKPMNVKYPKCVKPLNIPVSENETLEQFRERWAKIDALSEKEKDILSSDFTYGLILELSKTLGLSEGETADVSRLVRALVCGDIMREQLDLVLGKAFQRLDIDAISRIKVAISKILTQKTQTEEKAERMESVPIAAALKKYEKLGEQMITSGPIKLRVFPELVKPSIKNWIADYHDNLGAQKHGSIERGNYLFHSNNAKKLSSLERRRLAEVLKSLDGDGEVNVDPALQKILFENKTEQDMPENSSAREKVSSTKPAMEKKVENYFSVNSAPRSSFGFPSAPAKPSASETRTQSAVNPGSGAAPQFRPSFVAPSKKQEVPVQESPRKVWNPAEAVKRRMMEESGAAQSSPAPVSNPVPAPQSVPVPGQGNSIR
;
A
#
# COMPACT_ATOMS: atom_id res chain seq x y z
N MET A 1 -32.89 -24.43 1.49
CA MET A 1 -32.32 -23.70 2.65
C MET A 1 -30.83 -24.05 2.75
N GLU A 2 -30.07 -23.72 1.71
CA GLU A 2 -29.19 -22.53 1.62
C GLU A 2 -28.04 -22.54 2.65
N LYS A 3 -26.98 -23.26 2.26
CA LYS A 3 -25.61 -23.02 2.70
C LYS A 3 -25.01 -21.95 1.79
N ASN A 4 -24.56 -20.84 2.34
CA ASN A 4 -23.72 -19.87 1.62
C ASN A 4 -22.68 -19.24 2.56
N GLY A 5 -21.59 -19.96 2.80
CA GLY A 5 -20.37 -19.42 3.41
C GLY A 5 -19.50 -18.78 2.34
N ARG A 6 -19.59 -17.45 2.17
CA ARG A 6 -18.73 -16.67 1.27
C ARG A 6 -17.30 -16.65 1.80
N ARG A 7 -16.39 -17.33 1.09
CA ARG A 7 -14.95 -17.08 1.12
C ARG A 7 -14.69 -15.62 0.72
N GLN A 8 -14.16 -14.82 1.64
CA GLN A 8 -13.58 -13.53 1.29
C GLN A 8 -12.27 -13.78 0.53
N GLN A 9 -12.24 -13.35 -0.73
CA GLN A 9 -11.02 -13.30 -1.53
C GLN A 9 -10.23 -12.07 -1.12
N SER A 10 -9.03 -12.32 -0.61
CA SER A 10 -8.03 -11.30 -0.29
C SER A 10 -7.61 -10.55 -1.56
N SER A 11 -7.60 -9.23 -1.44
CA SER A 11 -7.32 -8.25 -2.47
C SER A 11 -5.89 -8.37 -3.00
N GLN A 12 -5.75 -8.83 -4.25
CA GLN A 12 -4.50 -8.80 -5.01
C GLN A 12 -4.04 -7.35 -5.24
N CYS A 13 -2.92 -6.97 -4.63
CA CYS A 13 -2.11 -5.84 -5.05
C CYS A 13 -1.61 -6.07 -6.48
N ARG A 14 -2.08 -5.25 -7.43
CA ARG A 14 -1.53 -5.17 -8.79
C ARG A 14 -0.17 -4.49 -8.76
N PHE A 15 0.89 -5.27 -8.53
CA PHE A 15 2.27 -4.85 -8.80
C PHE A 15 2.54 -4.91 -10.31
N LEU A 16 3.41 -4.01 -10.77
CA LEU A 16 3.98 -4.02 -12.11
C LEU A 16 4.56 -5.42 -12.37
N LYS A 17 3.91 -6.18 -13.27
CA LYS A 17 4.32 -7.53 -13.66
C LYS A 17 5.66 -7.46 -14.39
N GLN A 18 6.77 -7.47 -13.65
CA GLN A 18 7.88 -8.28 -14.11
C GLN A 18 7.30 -9.69 -14.25
N LYS A 19 7.32 -10.25 -15.46
CA LYS A 19 6.84 -11.62 -15.68
C LYS A 19 7.57 -12.48 -14.64
N PRO A 20 6.88 -13.18 -13.74
CA PRO A 20 7.56 -14.08 -12.83
C PRO A 20 8.27 -15.09 -13.73
N MET A 21 9.59 -14.97 -13.79
CA MET A 21 10.40 -16.03 -14.38
C MET A 21 10.09 -17.22 -13.47
N ASN A 22 9.35 -18.20 -13.97
CA ASN A 22 9.01 -19.41 -13.23
C ASN A 22 10.26 -20.30 -13.16
N VAL A 23 11.31 -19.77 -12.54
CA VAL A 23 12.57 -20.45 -12.31
C VAL A 23 12.31 -21.40 -11.16
N LYS A 24 12.23 -22.69 -11.47
CA LYS A 24 12.15 -23.72 -10.45
C LYS A 24 13.53 -23.86 -9.80
N TYR A 25 13.74 -23.17 -8.69
CA TYR A 25 14.93 -23.35 -7.87
C TYR A 25 14.92 -24.70 -7.14
N PRO A 26 16.08 -25.37 -6.99
CA PRO A 26 16.24 -26.52 -6.11
C PRO A 26 15.75 -26.22 -4.68
N LYS A 27 15.34 -27.24 -3.92
CA LYS A 27 14.88 -27.03 -2.54
C LYS A 27 16.03 -26.58 -1.62
N CYS A 28 17.25 -27.04 -1.88
CA CYS A 28 18.45 -26.76 -1.09
C CYS A 28 18.96 -25.31 -1.18
N VAL A 29 18.44 -24.49 -2.10
CA VAL A 29 18.82 -23.06 -2.21
C VAL A 29 17.82 -22.10 -1.56
N LYS A 30 16.78 -22.64 -0.91
CA LYS A 30 15.70 -21.84 -0.31
C LYS A 30 15.81 -21.84 1.22
N PRO A 31 16.42 -20.81 1.85
CA PRO A 31 16.60 -20.76 3.30
C PRO A 31 15.34 -21.06 4.11
N LEU A 32 14.16 -20.62 3.66
CA LEU A 32 12.88 -20.87 4.34
C LEU A 32 12.47 -22.34 4.41
N ASN A 33 12.86 -23.15 3.42
CA ASN A 33 12.31 -24.50 3.25
C ASN A 33 13.25 -25.62 3.71
N ILE A 34 14.47 -25.28 4.13
CA ILE A 34 15.49 -26.28 4.43
C ILE A 34 15.35 -26.74 5.88
N PRO A 35 15.22 -28.04 6.15
CA PRO A 35 15.10 -28.54 7.52
C PRO A 35 16.40 -28.30 8.28
N VAL A 36 16.33 -28.12 9.60
CA VAL A 36 17.52 -27.93 10.47
C VAL A 36 18.48 -29.11 10.36
N SER A 37 17.96 -30.33 10.27
CA SER A 37 18.73 -31.57 10.06
C SER A 37 17.94 -32.52 9.16
N GLU A 38 18.55 -33.66 8.78
CA GLU A 38 17.85 -34.70 8.01
C GLU A 38 16.66 -35.30 8.78
N ASN A 39 16.73 -35.29 10.12
CA ASN A 39 15.72 -35.85 11.02
C ASN A 39 15.04 -34.72 11.84
N GLU A 40 14.66 -33.62 11.18
CA GLU A 40 13.98 -32.49 11.84
C GLU A 40 12.69 -32.98 12.53
N THR A 41 12.63 -32.81 13.86
CA THR A 41 11.44 -33.17 14.63
C THR A 41 10.31 -32.17 14.37
N LEU A 42 9.06 -32.59 14.63
CA LEU A 42 7.91 -31.68 14.49
C LEU A 42 8.03 -30.44 15.38
N GLU A 43 8.66 -30.58 16.55
CA GLU A 43 8.91 -29.47 17.47
C GLU A 43 9.94 -28.48 16.89
N GLN A 44 11.05 -28.98 16.36
CA GLN A 44 12.06 -28.15 15.68
C GLN A 44 11.47 -27.41 14.47
N PHE A 45 10.63 -28.10 13.69
CA PHE A 45 9.90 -27.48 12.58
C PHE A 45 9.01 -26.33 13.06
N ARG A 46 8.22 -26.54 14.13
CA ARG A 46 7.34 -25.50 14.69
C ARG A 46 8.13 -24.32 15.25
N GLU A 47 9.19 -24.58 16.01
CA GLU A 47 10.04 -23.54 16.58
C GLU A 47 10.67 -22.68 15.47
N ARG A 48 11.18 -23.33 14.42
CA ARG A 48 11.73 -22.66 13.24
C ARG A 48 10.71 -21.73 12.59
N TRP A 49 9.47 -22.21 12.36
CA TRP A 49 8.43 -21.38 11.76
C TRP A 49 7.97 -20.24 12.69
N ALA A 50 7.89 -20.48 14.00
CA ALA A 50 7.58 -19.42 14.95
C ALA A 50 8.63 -18.29 14.92
N LYS A 51 9.91 -18.62 14.80
CA LYS A 51 11.00 -17.63 14.63
C LYS A 51 10.84 -16.86 13.31
N ILE A 52 10.57 -17.56 12.20
CA ILE A 52 10.36 -16.94 10.89
C ILE A 52 9.14 -16.00 10.92
N ASP A 53 8.04 -16.40 11.56
CA ASP A 53 6.83 -15.59 11.65
C ASP A 53 7.05 -14.31 12.48
N ALA A 54 7.91 -14.39 13.49
CA ALA A 54 8.31 -13.25 14.33
C ALA A 54 9.26 -12.25 13.63
N LEU A 55 9.85 -12.60 12.49
CA LEU A 55 10.73 -11.70 11.73
C LEU A 55 9.96 -10.49 11.17
N SER A 56 10.68 -9.40 10.98
CA SER A 56 10.18 -8.25 10.23
C SER A 56 9.95 -8.62 8.75
N GLU A 57 9.07 -7.90 8.06
CA GLU A 57 8.82 -8.12 6.63
C GLU A 57 10.10 -7.92 5.80
N LYS A 58 11.01 -7.06 6.24
CA LYS A 58 12.33 -6.87 5.62
C LYS A 58 13.15 -8.17 5.66
N GLU A 59 13.24 -8.78 6.83
CA GLU A 59 14.00 -10.02 7.02
C GLU A 59 13.36 -11.20 6.26
N LYS A 60 12.03 -11.27 6.25
CA LYS A 60 11.29 -12.26 5.44
C LYS A 60 11.54 -12.06 3.95
N ASP A 61 11.62 -10.82 3.46
CA ASP A 61 11.96 -10.51 2.07
C ASP A 61 13.38 -11.00 1.73
N ILE A 62 14.37 -10.78 2.60
CA ILE A 62 15.74 -11.29 2.40
C ILE A 62 15.74 -12.81 2.22
N LEU A 63 15.01 -13.55 3.05
CA LEU A 63 14.96 -15.02 2.97
C LEU A 63 14.13 -15.55 1.79
N SER A 64 13.24 -14.73 1.24
CA SER A 64 12.35 -15.09 0.13
C SER A 64 12.75 -14.49 -1.22
N SER A 65 13.78 -13.64 -1.26
CA SER A 65 14.16 -12.93 -2.47
C SER A 65 14.79 -13.86 -3.52
N ASP A 66 14.43 -13.62 -4.78
CA ASP A 66 15.07 -14.29 -5.92
C ASP A 66 16.58 -14.02 -5.98
N PHE A 67 17.03 -12.88 -5.45
CA PHE A 67 18.44 -12.56 -5.34
C PHE A 67 19.17 -13.51 -4.41
N THR A 68 18.62 -13.78 -3.23
CA THR A 68 19.19 -14.74 -2.27
C THR A 68 19.28 -16.13 -2.89
N TYR A 69 18.21 -16.59 -3.53
CA TYR A 69 18.19 -17.89 -4.21
C TYR A 69 19.19 -17.96 -5.36
N GLY A 70 19.25 -16.92 -6.17
CA GLY A 70 20.18 -16.80 -7.29
C GLY A 70 21.63 -16.85 -6.82
N LEU A 71 21.98 -16.10 -5.78
CA LEU A 71 23.35 -16.02 -5.27
C LEU A 71 23.80 -17.34 -4.62
N ILE A 72 22.93 -18.00 -3.85
CA ILE A 72 23.23 -19.33 -3.28
C ILE A 72 23.41 -20.36 -4.40
N LEU A 73 22.56 -20.32 -5.43
CA LEU A 73 22.68 -21.22 -6.59
C LEU A 73 23.95 -20.95 -7.39
N GLU A 74 24.32 -19.68 -7.58
CA GLU A 74 25.56 -19.28 -8.25
C GLU A 74 26.79 -19.77 -7.47
N LEU A 75 26.80 -19.61 -6.14
CA LEU A 75 27.85 -20.16 -5.28
C LEU A 75 27.97 -21.67 -5.41
N SER A 76 26.83 -22.38 -5.34
CA SER A 76 26.78 -23.83 -5.47
C SER A 76 27.41 -24.30 -6.79
N LYS A 77 27.09 -23.65 -7.90
CA LYS A 77 27.66 -23.96 -9.22
C LYS A 77 29.14 -23.59 -9.33
N THR A 78 29.52 -22.42 -8.83
CA THR A 78 30.88 -21.88 -9.01
C THR A 78 31.90 -22.62 -8.16
N LEU A 79 31.52 -23.04 -6.95
CA LEU A 79 32.40 -23.75 -6.02
C LEU A 79 32.22 -25.27 -6.08
N GLY A 80 31.27 -25.78 -6.88
CA GLY A 80 30.98 -27.21 -6.97
C GLY A 80 30.44 -27.79 -5.66
N LEU A 81 29.64 -27.02 -4.92
CA LEU A 81 29.09 -27.46 -3.63
C LEU A 81 28.12 -28.62 -3.82
N SER A 82 28.21 -29.62 -2.94
CA SER A 82 27.21 -30.67 -2.84
C SER A 82 25.84 -30.13 -2.42
N GLU A 83 24.78 -30.93 -2.57
CA GLU A 83 23.44 -30.53 -2.14
C GLU A 83 23.38 -30.25 -0.62
N GLY A 84 24.11 -31.05 0.17
CA GLY A 84 24.23 -30.86 1.63
C GLY A 84 24.93 -29.54 1.98
N GLU A 85 26.08 -29.26 1.37
CA GLU A 85 26.82 -28.01 1.56
C GLU A 85 26.00 -26.79 1.12
N THR A 86 25.26 -26.90 0.01
CA THR A 86 24.36 -25.85 -0.46
C THR A 86 23.20 -25.61 0.53
N ALA A 87 22.67 -26.70 1.12
CA ALA A 87 21.68 -26.61 2.18
C ALA A 87 22.26 -25.94 3.44
N ASP A 88 23.52 -26.22 3.78
CA ASP A 88 24.21 -25.59 4.91
C ASP A 88 24.44 -24.09 4.71
N VAL A 89 24.82 -23.64 3.50
CA VAL A 89 24.88 -22.19 3.18
C VAL A 89 23.52 -21.54 3.41
N SER A 90 22.45 -22.17 2.94
CA SER A 90 21.10 -21.64 3.12
C SER A 90 20.64 -21.65 4.59
N ARG A 91 21.00 -22.68 5.37
CA ARG A 91 20.77 -22.74 6.83
C ARG A 91 21.50 -21.61 7.54
N LEU A 92 22.73 -21.29 7.14
CA LEU A 92 23.52 -20.20 7.70
C LEU A 92 22.92 -18.84 7.39
N VAL A 93 22.49 -18.59 6.15
CA VAL A 93 21.77 -17.36 5.79
C VAL A 93 20.54 -17.20 6.68
N ARG A 94 19.73 -18.27 6.84
CA ARG A 94 18.57 -18.22 7.74
C ARG A 94 18.98 -17.95 9.19
N ALA A 95 19.96 -18.68 9.73
CA ALA A 95 20.38 -18.54 11.12
C ALA A 95 20.90 -17.11 11.43
N LEU A 96 21.59 -16.47 10.50
CA LEU A 96 22.02 -15.07 10.64
C LEU A 96 20.84 -14.09 10.61
N VAL A 97 19.87 -14.30 9.72
CA VAL A 97 18.66 -13.44 9.66
C VAL A 97 17.76 -13.64 10.88
N CYS A 98 17.65 -14.87 11.39
CA CYS A 98 16.91 -15.18 12.63
C CYS A 98 17.63 -14.75 13.91
N GLY A 99 18.89 -14.30 13.83
CA GLY A 99 19.70 -13.98 15.01
C GLY A 99 20.13 -15.20 15.84
N ASP A 100 20.02 -16.42 15.31
CA ASP A 100 20.51 -17.64 15.95
C ASP A 100 22.05 -17.68 15.95
N ILE A 101 22.69 -17.04 14.96
CA ILE A 101 24.14 -16.90 14.84
C ILE A 101 24.46 -15.41 14.73
N MET A 102 25.43 -14.95 15.53
CA MET A 102 25.95 -13.59 15.45
C MET A 102 26.97 -13.45 14.30
N ARG A 103 27.09 -12.25 13.71
CA ARG A 103 28.00 -12.03 12.56
C ARG A 103 29.46 -12.33 12.90
N GLU A 104 29.84 -12.13 14.15
CA GLU A 104 31.18 -12.39 14.69
C GLU A 104 31.49 -13.90 14.77
N GLN A 105 30.45 -14.73 14.86
CA GLN A 105 30.59 -16.19 14.92
C GLN A 105 30.63 -16.83 13.52
N LEU A 106 30.39 -16.05 12.45
CA LEU A 106 30.26 -16.58 11.10
C LEU A 106 31.51 -17.35 10.65
N ASP A 107 32.71 -16.84 10.93
CA ASP A 107 33.97 -17.48 10.53
C ASP A 107 34.14 -18.86 11.20
N LEU A 108 33.82 -18.97 12.48
CA LEU A 108 33.90 -20.21 13.23
C LEU A 108 32.92 -21.26 12.69
N VAL A 109 31.69 -20.84 12.41
CA VAL A 109 30.65 -21.77 11.92
C VAL A 109 30.95 -22.21 10.49
N LEU A 110 31.45 -21.31 9.63
CA LEU A 110 31.88 -21.66 8.27
C LEU A 110 33.01 -22.69 8.30
N GLY A 111 34.04 -22.49 9.13
CA GLY A 111 35.15 -23.45 9.24
C GLY A 111 34.70 -24.84 9.71
N LYS A 112 33.69 -24.90 10.59
CA LYS A 112 33.12 -26.17 11.07
C LYS A 112 32.25 -26.86 10.03
N ALA A 113 31.42 -26.11 9.31
CA ALA A 113 30.48 -26.64 8.33
C ALA A 113 31.17 -27.08 7.02
N PHE A 114 32.25 -26.39 6.62
CA PHE A 114 32.90 -26.57 5.31
C PHE A 114 34.35 -27.04 5.41
N GLN A 115 34.60 -28.09 6.19
CA GLN A 115 35.97 -28.62 6.42
C GLN A 115 36.68 -29.11 5.15
N ARG A 116 35.94 -29.40 4.08
CA ARG A 116 36.47 -29.90 2.81
C ARG A 116 36.86 -28.78 1.84
N LEU A 117 36.39 -27.56 2.08
CA LEU A 117 36.62 -26.43 1.20
C LEU A 117 37.92 -25.72 1.56
N ASP A 118 38.53 -25.09 0.56
CA ASP A 118 39.69 -24.23 0.79
C ASP A 118 39.28 -22.88 1.40
N ILE A 119 40.28 -22.16 1.91
CA ILE A 119 40.07 -20.87 2.56
C ILE A 119 39.49 -19.83 1.58
N ASP A 120 39.83 -19.92 0.29
CA ASP A 120 39.29 -19.04 -0.75
C ASP A 120 37.78 -19.28 -0.96
N ALA A 121 37.33 -20.53 -1.09
CA ALA A 121 35.91 -20.84 -1.20
C ALA A 121 35.13 -20.38 0.03
N ILE A 122 35.66 -20.60 1.24
CA ILE A 122 35.03 -20.11 2.48
C ILE A 122 34.90 -18.59 2.47
N SER A 123 35.94 -17.88 2.01
CA SER A 123 35.91 -16.42 1.89
C SER A 123 34.86 -15.94 0.90
N ARG A 124 34.70 -16.61 -0.24
CA ARG A 124 33.64 -16.31 -1.23
C ARG A 124 32.25 -16.54 -0.67
N ILE A 125 32.03 -17.62 0.09
CA ILE A 125 30.76 -17.87 0.79
C ILE A 125 30.48 -16.73 1.78
N LYS A 126 31.45 -16.32 2.59
CA LYS A 126 31.32 -15.20 3.53
C LYS A 126 30.92 -13.90 2.84
N VAL A 127 31.58 -13.56 1.72
CA VAL A 127 31.27 -12.36 0.93
C VAL A 127 29.84 -12.42 0.38
N ALA A 128 29.43 -13.56 -0.16
CA ALA A 128 28.09 -13.73 -0.70
C ALA A 128 27.00 -13.65 0.38
N ILE A 129 27.21 -14.29 1.54
CA ILE A 129 26.32 -14.15 2.69
C ILE A 129 26.23 -12.69 3.14
N SER A 130 27.37 -12.00 3.24
CA SER A 130 27.38 -10.57 3.58
C SER A 130 26.58 -9.74 2.57
N LYS A 131 26.71 -10.04 1.27
CA LYS A 131 25.96 -9.39 0.19
C LYS A 131 24.45 -9.65 0.28
N ILE A 132 24.03 -10.84 0.70
CA ILE A 132 22.62 -11.18 0.95
C ILE A 132 22.10 -10.35 2.13
N LEU A 133 22.84 -10.30 3.23
CA LEU A 133 22.42 -9.60 4.45
C LEU A 133 22.42 -8.07 4.32
N THR A 134 23.21 -7.51 3.39
CA THR A 134 23.25 -6.07 3.10
C THR A 134 22.40 -5.67 1.89
N GLN A 135 21.73 -6.63 1.25
CA GLN A 135 20.86 -6.32 0.12
C GLN A 135 19.76 -5.36 0.59
N LYS A 136 19.65 -4.21 -0.07
CA LYS A 136 18.47 -3.36 0.08
C LYS A 136 17.27 -4.16 -0.39
N THR A 137 16.34 -4.38 0.54
CA THR A 137 15.08 -5.07 0.19
C THR A 137 14.31 -4.21 -0.82
N GLN A 138 13.51 -4.83 -1.68
CA GLN A 138 12.68 -4.06 -2.62
C GLN A 138 11.74 -3.11 -1.86
N THR A 139 11.36 -3.48 -0.64
CA THR A 139 10.58 -2.66 0.28
C THR A 139 11.31 -1.37 0.66
N GLU A 140 12.62 -1.43 0.95
CA GLU A 140 13.42 -0.25 1.27
C GLU A 140 13.71 0.60 0.04
N GLU A 141 14.05 0.00 -1.10
CA GLU A 141 14.22 0.76 -2.33
C GLU A 141 12.93 1.49 -2.73
N LYS A 142 11.78 0.86 -2.46
CA LYS A 142 10.48 1.49 -2.67
C LYS A 142 10.24 2.62 -1.67
N ALA A 143 10.56 2.43 -0.39
CA ALA A 143 10.43 3.47 0.62
C ALA A 143 11.36 4.66 0.37
N GLU A 144 12.60 4.44 -0.06
CA GLU A 144 13.55 5.51 -0.42
C GLU A 144 13.10 6.29 -1.66
N ARG A 145 12.33 5.68 -2.55
CA ARG A 145 11.74 6.37 -3.72
C ARG A 145 10.47 7.14 -3.39
N MET A 146 9.93 6.98 -2.18
CA MET A 146 8.72 7.70 -1.78
C MET A 146 9.10 9.12 -1.40
N GLU A 147 8.38 10.07 -1.97
CA GLU A 147 8.52 11.47 -1.63
C GLU A 147 7.41 11.83 -0.64
N SER A 148 7.80 12.27 0.56
CA SER A 148 6.88 12.80 1.56
C SER A 148 6.66 14.28 1.28
N VAL A 149 5.46 14.64 0.80
CA VAL A 149 5.12 16.02 0.41
C VAL A 149 3.69 16.37 0.82
N PRO A 150 3.39 17.64 1.15
CA PRO A 150 2.01 18.10 1.36
C PRO A 150 1.14 17.87 0.12
N ILE A 151 -0.11 17.46 0.29
CA ILE A 151 -1.02 17.11 -0.82
C ILE A 151 -1.20 18.26 -1.81
N ALA A 152 -1.24 19.51 -1.34
CA ALA A 152 -1.37 20.68 -2.20
C ALA A 152 -0.17 20.85 -3.14
N ALA A 153 1.05 20.57 -2.67
CA ALA A 153 2.26 20.57 -3.49
C ALA A 153 2.29 19.35 -4.43
N ALA A 154 1.91 18.18 -3.91
CA ALA A 154 1.83 16.94 -4.69
C ALA A 154 0.86 17.05 -5.87
N LEU A 155 -0.32 17.65 -5.68
CA LEU A 155 -1.33 17.85 -6.75
C LEU A 155 -0.85 18.82 -7.84
N LYS A 156 0.05 19.76 -7.51
CA LYS A 156 0.69 20.64 -8.48
C LYS A 156 1.81 19.93 -9.24
N LYS A 157 2.61 19.11 -8.54
CA LYS A 157 3.76 18.39 -9.11
C LYS A 157 3.35 17.17 -9.94
N TYR A 158 2.28 16.48 -9.54
CA TYR A 158 1.83 15.21 -10.11
C TYR A 158 0.39 15.32 -10.62
N GLU A 159 0.22 15.64 -11.91
CA GLU A 159 -1.11 15.93 -12.48
C GLU A 159 -2.10 14.76 -12.37
N LYS A 160 -1.62 13.52 -12.57
CA LYS A 160 -2.45 12.31 -12.49
C LYS A 160 -2.84 11.93 -11.07
N LEU A 161 -2.18 12.51 -10.06
CA LEU A 161 -2.49 12.22 -8.67
C LEU A 161 -3.92 12.62 -8.32
N GLY A 162 -4.37 13.75 -8.85
CA GLY A 162 -5.73 14.24 -8.62
C GLY A 162 -6.84 13.32 -9.14
N GLU A 163 -6.52 12.41 -10.08
CA GLU A 163 -7.44 11.45 -10.68
C GLU A 163 -7.46 10.10 -9.95
N GLN A 164 -6.57 9.90 -8.97
CA GLN A 164 -6.54 8.68 -8.16
C GLN A 164 -7.86 8.48 -7.43
N MET A 165 -8.46 7.30 -7.58
CA MET A 165 -9.67 6.92 -6.85
C MET A 165 -9.32 6.64 -5.38
N ILE A 166 -9.95 7.37 -4.45
CA ILE A 166 -9.78 7.13 -3.01
C ILE A 166 -10.77 6.04 -2.54
N THR A 167 -11.99 6.08 -3.07
CA THR A 167 -13.13 5.25 -2.64
C THR A 167 -13.76 4.52 -3.82
N SER A 168 -14.61 3.55 -3.54
CA SER A 168 -15.29 2.72 -4.54
C SER A 168 -16.59 3.35 -5.08
N GLY A 169 -17.38 3.97 -4.20
CA GLY A 169 -18.66 4.58 -4.55
C GLY A 169 -18.51 5.97 -5.19
N PRO A 170 -19.38 6.35 -6.15
CA PRO A 170 -19.36 7.68 -6.75
C PRO A 170 -19.83 8.78 -5.79
N ILE A 171 -19.47 10.02 -6.08
CA ILE A 171 -19.73 11.19 -5.22
C ILE A 171 -20.82 12.05 -5.86
N LYS A 172 -21.72 12.62 -5.06
CA LYS A 172 -22.65 13.66 -5.52
C LYS A 172 -22.09 15.03 -5.17
N LEU A 173 -21.66 15.80 -6.17
CA LEU A 173 -21.23 17.19 -5.99
C LEU A 173 -22.41 18.15 -6.08
N ARG A 174 -22.29 19.36 -5.51
CA ARG A 174 -23.38 20.36 -5.58
C ARG A 174 -23.47 20.98 -6.99
N VAL A 175 -22.33 21.17 -7.63
CA VAL A 175 -22.22 21.81 -8.96
C VAL A 175 -22.70 20.90 -10.10
N PHE A 176 -22.56 19.59 -9.94
CA PHE A 176 -22.90 18.62 -10.98
C PHE A 176 -24.17 17.85 -10.59
N PRO A 177 -25.20 17.80 -11.46
CA PRO A 177 -26.41 17.01 -11.20
C PRO A 177 -26.11 15.50 -11.24
N GLU A 178 -25.10 15.09 -11.99
CA GLU A 178 -24.68 13.70 -12.15
C GLU A 178 -23.67 13.26 -11.09
N LEU A 179 -23.66 11.95 -10.82
CA LEU A 179 -22.70 11.34 -9.91
C LEU A 179 -21.32 11.30 -10.56
N VAL A 180 -20.31 11.82 -9.86
CA VAL A 180 -18.94 11.92 -10.37
C VAL A 180 -18.06 10.79 -9.83
N LYS A 181 -16.94 10.56 -10.52
CA LYS A 181 -15.92 9.59 -10.09
C LYS A 181 -15.32 9.98 -8.73
N PRO A 182 -15.00 9.02 -7.85
CA PRO A 182 -14.45 9.29 -6.52
C PRO A 182 -12.95 9.59 -6.49
N SER A 183 -12.52 10.57 -7.29
CA SER A 183 -11.13 10.99 -7.36
C SER A 183 -10.74 11.91 -6.21
N ILE A 184 -9.42 12.05 -5.95
CA ILE A 184 -8.90 13.01 -4.96
C ILE A 184 -9.46 14.42 -5.19
N LYS A 185 -9.40 14.91 -6.44
CA LYS A 185 -9.92 16.25 -6.78
C LYS A 185 -11.41 16.41 -6.46
N ASN A 186 -12.22 15.40 -6.76
CA ASN A 186 -13.66 15.46 -6.52
C ASN A 186 -14.00 15.37 -5.02
N TRP A 187 -13.25 14.58 -4.24
CA TRP A 187 -13.40 14.55 -2.78
C TRP A 187 -13.02 15.88 -2.12
N ILE A 188 -11.97 16.55 -2.61
CA ILE A 188 -11.58 17.88 -2.12
C ILE A 188 -12.65 18.93 -2.50
N ALA A 189 -13.22 18.85 -3.71
CA ALA A 189 -14.30 19.73 -4.12
C ALA A 189 -15.55 19.55 -3.24
N ASP A 190 -15.97 18.30 -2.99
CA ASP A 190 -17.08 18.01 -2.07
C ASP A 190 -16.81 18.57 -0.66
N TYR A 191 -15.57 18.41 -0.17
CA TYR A 191 -15.16 18.93 1.12
C TYR A 191 -15.31 20.45 1.21
N HIS A 192 -14.79 21.17 0.21
CA HIS A 192 -14.91 22.64 0.14
C HIS A 192 -16.35 23.11 -0.07
N ASP A 193 -17.20 22.37 -0.80
CA ASP A 193 -18.62 22.72 -0.99
C ASP A 193 -19.41 22.62 0.34
N ASN A 194 -18.97 21.76 1.26
CA ASN A 194 -19.62 21.54 2.55
C ASN A 194 -19.09 22.46 3.66
N LEU A 195 -17.77 22.70 3.74
CA LEU A 195 -17.15 23.46 4.83
C LEU A 195 -16.51 24.80 4.40
N GLY A 196 -16.45 25.09 3.10
CA GLY A 196 -15.71 26.23 2.53
C GLY A 196 -14.25 25.89 2.19
N ALA A 197 -13.53 26.83 1.58
CA ALA A 197 -12.13 26.66 1.15
C ALA A 197 -11.09 27.07 2.22
N GLN A 198 -11.52 27.32 3.46
CA GLN A 198 -10.64 27.67 4.57
C GLN A 198 -10.00 26.41 5.16
N LYS A 199 -8.95 26.57 5.97
CA LYS A 199 -8.35 25.45 6.71
C LYS A 199 -9.26 25.04 7.85
N HIS A 200 -9.54 23.75 7.98
CA HIS A 200 -10.41 23.23 9.05
C HIS A 200 -9.65 22.46 10.14
N GLY A 201 -10.23 22.47 11.34
CA GLY A 201 -9.70 21.73 12.48
C GLY A 201 -10.00 20.22 12.42
N SER A 202 -9.39 19.46 13.32
CA SER A 202 -9.66 18.00 13.43
C SER A 202 -11.12 17.67 13.72
N ILE A 203 -11.83 18.53 14.47
CA ILE A 203 -13.25 18.34 14.82
C ILE A 203 -14.14 18.48 13.59
N GLU A 204 -13.95 19.54 12.81
CA GLU A 204 -14.72 19.81 11.58
C GLU A 204 -14.48 18.74 10.52
N ARG A 205 -13.21 18.34 10.33
CA ARG A 205 -12.84 17.19 9.49
C ARG A 205 -13.56 15.92 9.92
N GLY A 206 -13.53 15.61 11.21
CA GLY A 206 -14.24 14.47 11.78
C GLY A 206 -15.73 14.55 11.49
N ASN A 207 -16.36 15.70 11.76
CA ASN A 207 -17.77 15.92 11.51
C ASN A 207 -18.15 15.68 10.04
N TYR A 208 -17.35 16.17 9.10
CA TYR A 208 -17.54 15.91 7.68
C TYR A 208 -17.44 14.42 7.32
N LEU A 209 -16.42 13.73 7.82
CA LEU A 209 -16.18 12.31 7.53
C LEU A 209 -17.30 11.38 8.04
N PHE A 210 -18.00 11.76 9.11
CA PHE A 210 -19.07 10.96 9.72
C PHE A 210 -20.48 11.39 9.32
N HIS A 211 -20.71 12.68 9.03
CA HIS A 211 -22.07 13.20 8.83
C HIS A 211 -22.36 13.72 7.42
N SER A 212 -21.35 13.90 6.55
CA SER A 212 -21.62 14.31 5.16
C SER A 212 -22.36 13.23 4.38
N ASN A 213 -23.18 13.66 3.42
CA ASN A 213 -24.02 12.74 2.64
C ASN A 213 -23.22 11.70 1.84
N ASN A 214 -22.03 12.10 1.36
CA ASN A 214 -21.12 11.24 0.62
C ASN A 214 -20.26 10.39 1.58
N ALA A 215 -19.64 10.99 2.61
CA ALA A 215 -18.69 10.27 3.46
C ALA A 215 -19.33 9.29 4.47
N LYS A 216 -20.59 9.53 4.88
CA LYS A 216 -21.29 8.63 5.82
C LYS A 216 -21.46 7.20 5.31
N LYS A 217 -21.42 6.99 4.00
CA LYS A 217 -21.54 5.67 3.35
C LYS A 217 -20.21 4.94 3.16
N LEU A 218 -19.08 5.58 3.50
CA LEU A 218 -17.76 5.00 3.32
C LEU A 218 -17.49 3.89 4.33
N SER A 219 -16.76 2.87 3.89
CA SER A 219 -16.16 1.88 4.79
C SER A 219 -15.11 2.54 5.71
N SER A 220 -14.79 1.91 6.84
CA SER A 220 -13.76 2.41 7.77
C SER A 220 -12.42 2.66 7.08
N LEU A 221 -12.01 1.74 6.19
CA LEU A 221 -10.78 1.85 5.42
C LEU A 221 -10.81 3.03 4.44
N GLU A 222 -11.90 3.21 3.69
CA GLU A 222 -12.07 4.34 2.77
C GLU A 222 -12.10 5.67 3.51
N ARG A 223 -12.82 5.73 4.64
CA ARG A 223 -12.88 6.92 5.50
C ARG A 223 -11.50 7.28 6.02
N ARG A 224 -10.68 6.29 6.41
CA ARG A 224 -9.29 6.52 6.83
C ARG A 224 -8.43 7.11 5.71
N ARG A 225 -8.51 6.56 4.50
CA ARG A 225 -7.79 7.09 3.33
C ARG A 225 -8.18 8.53 3.03
N LEU A 226 -9.49 8.82 3.06
CA LEU A 226 -9.99 10.18 2.87
C LEU A 226 -9.52 11.11 4.00
N ALA A 227 -9.56 10.65 5.25
CA ALA A 227 -9.09 11.42 6.41
C ALA A 227 -7.62 11.82 6.29
N GLU A 228 -6.76 10.93 5.77
CA GLU A 228 -5.35 11.21 5.52
C GLU A 228 -5.15 12.32 4.48
N VAL A 229 -5.90 12.25 3.36
CA VAL A 229 -5.89 13.30 2.33
C VAL A 229 -6.35 14.64 2.90
N LEU A 230 -7.46 14.67 3.65
CA LEU A 230 -8.00 15.91 4.23
C LEU A 230 -7.08 16.47 5.33
N LYS A 231 -6.43 15.61 6.12
CA LYS A 231 -5.45 16.03 7.13
C LYS A 231 -4.25 16.73 6.48
N SER A 232 -3.77 16.21 5.34
CA SER A 232 -2.70 16.83 4.55
C SER A 232 -3.14 18.10 3.82
N LEU A 233 -4.43 18.22 3.50
CA LEU A 233 -4.99 19.40 2.82
C LEU A 233 -5.04 20.62 3.75
N ASP A 234 -5.57 20.43 4.96
CA ASP A 234 -5.80 21.53 5.91
C ASP A 234 -4.58 21.84 6.78
N GLY A 235 -3.76 20.82 7.07
CA GLY A 235 -2.59 20.93 7.94
C GLY A 235 -1.28 20.70 7.20
N ASP A 236 -0.16 20.79 7.93
CA ASP A 236 1.18 20.50 7.41
C ASP A 236 1.48 18.98 7.36
N GLY A 237 0.42 18.15 7.24
CA GLY A 237 0.57 16.71 7.11
C GLY A 237 1.14 16.36 5.74
N GLU A 238 2.14 15.51 5.71
CA GLU A 238 2.72 15.01 4.46
C GLU A 238 2.06 13.70 4.04
N VAL A 239 1.99 13.47 2.72
CA VAL A 239 1.55 12.20 2.14
C VAL A 239 2.70 11.55 1.39
N ASN A 240 2.81 10.23 1.52
CA ASN A 240 3.81 9.46 0.78
C ASN A 240 3.34 9.23 -0.66
N VAL A 241 4.02 9.89 -1.60
CA VAL A 241 3.72 9.77 -3.03
C VAL A 241 4.78 8.91 -3.70
N ASP A 242 4.34 7.98 -4.55
CA ASP A 242 5.20 7.27 -5.49
C ASP A 242 5.37 8.14 -6.76
N PRO A 243 6.54 8.72 -7.02
CA PRO A 243 6.76 9.61 -8.16
C PRO A 243 6.59 8.90 -9.51
N ALA A 244 6.88 7.60 -9.57
CA ALA A 244 6.80 6.82 -10.80
C ALA A 244 5.34 6.51 -11.18
N LEU A 245 4.52 6.18 -10.19
CA LEU A 245 3.09 5.89 -10.41
C LEU A 245 2.19 7.12 -10.32
N GLN A 246 2.70 8.24 -9.77
CA GLN A 246 1.94 9.45 -9.45
C GLN A 246 0.71 9.13 -8.57
N LYS A 247 0.92 8.33 -7.52
CA LYS A 247 -0.14 7.87 -6.61
C LYS A 247 0.30 7.99 -5.16
N ILE A 248 -0.65 8.34 -4.29
CA ILE A 248 -0.49 8.22 -2.83
C ILE A 248 -0.57 6.75 -2.47
N LEU A 249 0.39 6.30 -1.67
CA LEU A 249 0.41 4.97 -1.10
C LEU A 249 -0.18 5.02 0.30
N PHE A 250 -1.45 4.62 0.41
CA PHE A 250 -2.11 4.51 1.71
C PHE A 250 -1.59 3.31 2.48
N GLU A 251 -1.11 3.54 3.70
CA GLU A 251 -0.72 2.45 4.60
C GLU A 251 -1.97 1.63 4.96
N ASN A 252 -1.99 0.37 4.55
CA ASN A 252 -2.96 -0.59 5.07
C ASN A 252 -2.45 -1.10 6.43
N LYS A 253 -2.24 -0.20 7.40
CA LYS A 253 -2.08 -0.62 8.79
C LYS A 253 -3.34 -1.40 9.15
N THR A 254 -3.19 -2.70 9.38
CA THR A 254 -4.26 -3.55 9.87
C THR A 254 -4.74 -2.93 11.17
N GLU A 255 -6.05 -2.91 11.42
CA GLU A 255 -6.68 -2.21 12.56
C GLU A 255 -6.14 -2.64 13.94
N GLN A 256 -5.30 -3.68 14.01
CA GLN A 256 -4.60 -4.13 15.22
C GLN A 256 -3.59 -3.12 15.78
N ASP A 257 -3.04 -2.21 14.96
CA ASP A 257 -1.98 -1.29 15.43
C ASP A 257 -2.48 0.10 15.81
N MET A 258 -3.79 0.36 15.77
CA MET A 258 -4.29 1.60 16.38
C MET A 258 -4.34 1.41 17.88
N PRO A 259 -3.59 2.20 18.68
CA PRO A 259 -3.86 2.27 20.10
C PRO A 259 -5.31 2.73 20.23
N GLU A 260 -6.17 1.88 20.79
CA GLU A 260 -7.49 2.32 21.25
C GLU A 260 -7.23 3.59 22.05
N ASN A 261 -7.70 4.71 21.51
CA ASN A 261 -7.68 6.00 22.17
C ASN A 261 -8.58 5.86 23.41
N SER A 262 -8.01 5.28 24.45
CA SER A 262 -8.55 5.03 25.78
C SER A 262 -8.58 6.33 26.59
N SER A 263 -8.71 7.45 25.88
CA SER A 263 -8.97 8.75 26.47
C SER A 263 -10.37 8.76 27.07
N ALA A 264 -10.39 8.89 28.40
CA ALA A 264 -11.47 9.47 29.18
C ALA A 264 -12.78 8.66 29.32
N ARG A 265 -12.66 7.42 29.80
CA ARG A 265 -13.63 6.93 30.81
C ARG A 265 -12.94 6.79 32.15
N GLU A 266 -12.41 7.90 32.64
CA GLU A 266 -12.11 8.08 34.05
C GLU A 266 -13.46 7.97 34.78
N LYS A 267 -13.74 6.77 35.30
CA LYS A 267 -14.80 6.57 36.30
C LYS A 267 -14.44 7.50 37.46
N VAL A 268 -15.10 8.65 37.51
CA VAL A 268 -15.22 9.43 38.74
C VAL A 268 -15.96 8.54 39.74
N SER A 269 -15.17 7.74 40.47
CA SER A 269 -15.58 7.10 41.70
C SER A 269 -15.90 8.23 42.67
N SER A 270 -17.18 8.48 42.86
CA SER A 270 -17.71 9.31 43.93
C SER A 270 -17.35 8.68 45.28
N THR A 271 -16.13 8.93 45.76
CA THR A 271 -15.75 8.67 47.15
C THR A 271 -16.42 9.72 48.01
N LYS A 272 -17.50 9.32 48.70
CA LYS A 272 -18.04 10.05 49.86
C LYS A 272 -16.94 10.19 50.91
N PRO A 273 -16.73 11.37 51.52
CA PRO A 273 -15.90 11.46 52.72
C PRO A 273 -16.71 10.93 53.91
N ALA A 274 -16.29 9.78 54.45
CA ALA A 274 -16.82 9.24 55.70
C ALA A 274 -15.88 9.64 56.84
N MET A 275 -16.47 10.24 57.87
CA MET A 275 -15.84 10.69 59.09
C MET A 275 -15.03 9.60 59.79
N GLU A 276 -13.87 10.04 60.22
CA GLU A 276 -13.02 9.53 61.29
C GLU A 276 -13.79 9.08 62.54
N LYS A 277 -13.64 7.81 62.94
CA LYS A 277 -13.70 7.38 64.34
C LYS A 277 -12.88 6.10 64.57
N LYS A 278 -11.75 6.36 65.24
CA LYS A 278 -10.92 5.58 66.18
C LYS A 278 -11.52 4.27 66.77
N VAL A 279 -10.57 3.38 67.11
CA VAL A 279 -10.55 2.35 68.18
C VAL A 279 -10.51 0.88 67.68
N GLU A 280 -9.28 0.36 67.60
CA GLU A 280 -8.73 -0.75 68.41
C GLU A 280 -9.32 -2.17 68.33
N ASN A 281 -8.40 -3.10 68.00
CA ASN A 281 -8.11 -4.34 68.74
C ASN A 281 -8.68 -5.72 68.34
N TYR A 282 -7.80 -6.70 68.53
CA TYR A 282 -7.96 -8.16 68.73
C TYR A 282 -8.28 -9.13 67.56
N PHE A 283 -7.25 -9.94 67.25
CA PHE A 283 -7.21 -11.41 67.19
C PHE A 283 -8.07 -12.25 66.23
N SER A 284 -7.41 -13.35 65.83
CA SER A 284 -7.93 -14.68 65.51
C SER A 284 -8.25 -15.07 64.06
N VAL A 285 -7.26 -15.78 63.50
CA VAL A 285 -7.30 -17.16 62.95
C VAL A 285 -8.67 -17.76 62.58
N ASN A 286 -8.68 -18.41 61.41
CA ASN A 286 -9.27 -19.71 61.04
C ASN A 286 -10.34 -19.77 59.92
N SER A 287 -10.03 -20.67 58.98
CA SER A 287 -10.93 -21.64 58.33
C SER A 287 -11.73 -21.28 57.07
N ALA A 288 -11.10 -21.58 55.92
CA ALA A 288 -11.50 -22.63 54.97
C ALA A 288 -12.85 -22.47 54.18
N PRO A 289 -13.21 -23.40 53.25
CA PRO A 289 -13.41 -23.07 51.83
C PRO A 289 -14.84 -23.40 51.32
N ARG A 290 -15.23 -22.87 50.15
CA ARG A 290 -16.24 -23.43 49.21
C ARG A 290 -16.68 -22.35 48.21
N SER A 291 -16.61 -22.61 46.92
CA SER A 291 -17.73 -23.22 46.20
C SER A 291 -17.45 -23.26 44.71
N SER A 292 -17.50 -24.47 44.17
CA SER A 292 -17.66 -24.83 42.78
C SER A 292 -18.90 -24.16 42.15
N PHE A 293 -18.72 -23.45 41.04
CA PHE A 293 -19.81 -23.17 40.10
C PHE A 293 -19.61 -24.00 38.84
N GLY A 294 -20.49 -24.98 38.67
CA GLY A 294 -20.54 -25.88 37.53
C GLY A 294 -21.17 -25.22 36.30
N PHE A 295 -20.62 -25.58 35.15
CA PHE A 295 -21.14 -25.27 33.82
C PHE A 295 -22.32 -26.21 33.49
N PRO A 296 -23.43 -25.72 32.93
CA PRO A 296 -24.45 -26.58 32.35
C PRO A 296 -24.04 -27.07 30.96
N SER A 297 -24.19 -28.38 30.78
CA SER A 297 -23.94 -29.19 29.59
C SER A 297 -24.97 -28.93 28.47
N ALA A 298 -24.51 -29.08 27.23
CA ALA A 298 -25.28 -28.96 26.00
C ALA A 298 -26.23 -30.15 25.76
N PRO A 299 -27.39 -29.95 25.10
CA PRO A 299 -28.26 -31.04 24.68
C PRO A 299 -27.88 -31.63 23.31
N ALA A 300 -27.83 -32.97 23.30
CA ALA A 300 -27.65 -33.83 22.13
C ALA A 300 -28.80 -33.72 21.11
N LYS A 301 -28.49 -33.92 19.82
CA LYS A 301 -29.47 -34.12 18.75
C LYS A 301 -29.37 -35.55 18.17
N PRO A 302 -30.51 -36.17 17.83
CA PRO A 302 -30.60 -37.58 17.51
C PRO A 302 -30.29 -37.94 16.04
N SER A 303 -29.85 -39.18 15.92
CA SER A 303 -29.67 -40.02 14.74
C SER A 303 -31.01 -40.43 14.12
N ALA A 304 -31.12 -40.44 12.78
CA ALA A 304 -32.01 -41.34 12.04
C ALA A 304 -31.70 -41.41 10.52
N SER A 305 -31.59 -42.67 10.06
CA SER A 305 -32.08 -43.29 8.81
C SER A 305 -31.55 -42.89 7.42
N GLU A 306 -30.78 -43.84 6.86
CA GLU A 306 -30.99 -44.57 5.59
C GLU A 306 -31.85 -43.95 4.46
N THR A 307 -31.27 -43.86 3.25
CA THR A 307 -31.95 -44.35 2.03
C THR A 307 -30.93 -44.77 0.96
N ARG A 308 -31.07 -46.05 0.57
CA ARG A 308 -30.59 -46.77 -0.62
C ARG A 308 -30.97 -46.00 -1.91
N THR A 309 -30.25 -46.02 -3.04
CA THR A 309 -30.56 -46.93 -4.19
C THR A 309 -29.82 -46.45 -5.47
N GLN A 310 -29.18 -47.41 -6.16
CA GLN A 310 -28.86 -47.55 -7.62
C GLN A 310 -28.00 -46.48 -8.34
N SER A 311 -26.82 -46.82 -8.86
CA SER A 311 -26.54 -47.60 -10.10
C SER A 311 -27.00 -46.92 -11.39
N ALA A 312 -26.06 -46.35 -12.15
CA ALA A 312 -26.18 -46.18 -13.59
C ALA A 312 -24.78 -46.21 -14.24
N VAL A 313 -24.58 -47.28 -14.99
CA VAL A 313 -23.53 -47.49 -15.99
C VAL A 313 -23.92 -46.72 -17.24
N ASN A 314 -22.99 -45.97 -17.86
CA ASN A 314 -22.77 -46.09 -19.30
C ASN A 314 -21.48 -45.38 -19.80
N PRO A 315 -20.76 -46.00 -20.75
CA PRO A 315 -19.62 -45.42 -21.45
C PRO A 315 -20.07 -44.68 -22.72
N GLY A 316 -19.42 -43.58 -23.04
CA GLY A 316 -19.73 -42.76 -24.21
C GLY A 316 -18.46 -42.24 -24.89
N SER A 317 -18.00 -43.03 -25.86
CA SER A 317 -17.04 -42.64 -26.91
C SER A 317 -17.57 -41.42 -27.67
N GLY A 318 -16.72 -40.40 -27.88
CA GLY A 318 -17.13 -39.17 -28.55
C GLY A 318 -15.93 -38.37 -29.07
N ALA A 319 -15.48 -38.76 -30.25
CA ALA A 319 -14.82 -37.99 -31.31
C ALA A 319 -14.16 -36.63 -30.96
N ALA A 320 -12.85 -36.58 -31.24
CA ALA A 320 -12.07 -35.36 -31.37
C ALA A 320 -12.55 -34.50 -32.56
N PRO A 321 -12.78 -33.18 -32.39
CA PRO A 321 -12.83 -32.27 -33.51
C PRO A 321 -11.42 -31.72 -33.80
N GLN A 322 -10.87 -32.09 -34.95
CA GLN A 322 -9.74 -31.41 -35.56
C GLN A 322 -10.18 -30.00 -35.99
N PHE A 323 -9.95 -29.00 -35.14
CA PHE A 323 -9.98 -27.60 -35.57
C PHE A 323 -8.61 -27.21 -36.10
N ARG A 324 -8.48 -27.16 -37.42
CA ARG A 324 -7.43 -26.41 -38.12
C ARG A 324 -7.89 -24.95 -38.26
N PRO A 325 -7.25 -23.97 -37.59
CA PRO A 325 -7.36 -22.59 -38.03
C PRO A 325 -6.35 -22.34 -39.15
N SER A 326 -6.87 -22.16 -40.35
CA SER A 326 -6.16 -21.59 -41.50
C SER A 326 -5.71 -20.17 -41.15
N PHE A 327 -4.40 -19.97 -40.97
CA PHE A 327 -3.80 -18.64 -40.87
C PHE A 327 -3.87 -17.98 -42.26
N VAL A 328 -4.88 -17.14 -42.48
CA VAL A 328 -4.89 -16.14 -43.56
C VAL A 328 -4.09 -14.95 -43.07
N ALA A 329 -2.94 -14.70 -43.70
CA ALA A 329 -2.13 -13.52 -43.46
C ALA A 329 -2.91 -12.26 -43.88
N PRO A 330 -3.06 -11.24 -43.02
CA PRO A 330 -3.64 -9.97 -43.42
C PRO A 330 -2.60 -9.13 -44.18
N SER A 331 -2.97 -8.78 -45.41
CA SER A 331 -2.27 -7.86 -46.29
C SER A 331 -2.03 -6.51 -45.61
N LYS A 332 -0.80 -6.00 -45.76
CA LYS A 332 -0.37 -4.65 -45.40
C LYS A 332 -1.34 -3.61 -45.98
N LYS A 333 -2.12 -2.96 -45.11
CA LYS A 333 -2.79 -1.69 -45.44
C LYS A 333 -1.82 -0.55 -45.19
N GLN A 334 -1.64 0.24 -46.25
CA GLN A 334 -0.93 1.50 -46.33
C GLN A 334 -1.42 2.49 -45.25
N GLU A 335 -0.52 2.96 -44.40
CA GLU A 335 -0.75 4.09 -43.51
C GLU A 335 -0.84 5.38 -44.33
N VAL A 336 -1.95 6.09 -44.19
CA VAL A 336 -2.11 7.49 -44.61
C VAL A 336 -1.71 8.35 -43.41
N PRO A 337 -0.87 9.40 -43.58
CA PRO A 337 -0.43 10.23 -42.47
C PRO A 337 -1.61 11.03 -41.91
N VAL A 338 -1.97 10.75 -40.65
CA VAL A 338 -2.93 11.53 -39.88
C VAL A 338 -2.25 12.84 -39.48
N GLN A 339 -2.68 13.93 -40.12
CA GLN A 339 -2.26 15.28 -39.77
C GLN A 339 -2.89 15.65 -38.41
N GLU A 340 -2.12 15.49 -37.34
CA GLU A 340 -2.52 15.90 -35.99
C GLU A 340 -2.78 17.41 -35.96
N SER A 341 -4.05 17.77 -35.79
CA SER A 341 -4.43 19.14 -35.45
C SER A 341 -3.96 19.43 -34.02
N PRO A 342 -3.25 20.54 -33.76
CA PRO A 342 -2.72 20.85 -32.44
C PRO A 342 -3.88 20.94 -31.44
N ARG A 343 -3.88 20.05 -30.45
CA ARG A 343 -4.87 20.04 -29.38
C ARG A 343 -4.75 21.37 -28.64
N LYS A 344 -5.79 22.19 -28.73
CA LYS A 344 -5.92 23.44 -27.95
C LYS A 344 -5.86 23.08 -26.47
N VAL A 345 -4.72 23.39 -25.85
CA VAL A 345 -4.52 23.29 -24.41
C VAL A 345 -5.51 24.23 -23.74
N TRP A 346 -6.38 23.67 -22.90
CA TRP A 346 -7.40 24.44 -22.20
C TRP A 346 -6.74 25.33 -21.13
N ASN A 347 -6.78 26.64 -21.33
CA ASN A 347 -6.26 27.62 -20.38
C ASN A 347 -7.42 28.20 -19.54
N PRO A 348 -7.54 27.86 -18.25
CA PRO A 348 -8.63 28.33 -17.39
C PRO A 348 -8.63 29.86 -17.21
N ALA A 349 -7.50 30.54 -17.38
CA ALA A 349 -7.44 32.01 -17.28
C ALA A 349 -8.15 32.70 -18.46
N GLU A 350 -8.08 32.15 -19.68
CA GLU A 350 -8.83 32.70 -20.83
C GLU A 350 -10.33 32.45 -20.71
N ALA A 351 -10.74 31.32 -20.15
CA ALA A 351 -12.16 31.02 -19.95
C ALA A 351 -12.82 32.00 -18.95
N VAL A 352 -12.11 32.36 -17.88
CA VAL A 352 -12.58 33.37 -16.91
C VAL A 352 -12.58 34.77 -17.54
N LYS A 353 -11.54 35.14 -18.29
CA LYS A 353 -11.48 36.43 -19.00
C LYS A 353 -12.61 36.61 -20.01
N ARG A 354 -12.94 35.54 -20.75
CA ARG A 354 -14.04 35.54 -21.73
C ARG A 354 -15.39 35.70 -21.05
N ARG A 355 -15.59 35.01 -19.92
CA ARG A 355 -16.82 35.12 -19.11
C ARG A 355 -16.98 36.51 -18.49
N MET A 356 -15.90 37.10 -17.97
CA MET A 356 -15.95 38.47 -17.46
C MET A 356 -16.23 39.50 -18.55
N MET A 357 -15.72 39.33 -19.77
CA MET A 357 -16.07 40.22 -20.90
C MET A 357 -17.53 40.08 -21.34
N GLU A 358 -18.08 38.87 -21.26
CA GLU A 358 -19.47 38.59 -21.65
C GLU A 358 -20.49 39.05 -20.59
N GLU A 359 -20.15 38.99 -19.31
CA GLU A 359 -20.95 39.52 -18.19
C GLU A 359 -20.83 41.03 -18.01
N SER A 360 -19.80 41.68 -18.57
CA SER A 360 -19.62 43.14 -18.44
C SER A 360 -20.56 43.97 -19.31
N GLY A 361 -21.45 43.35 -20.10
CA GLY A 361 -22.68 43.99 -20.59
C GLY A 361 -22.53 45.42 -21.10
N ALA A 362 -21.49 45.73 -21.88
CA ALA A 362 -21.47 46.94 -22.69
C ALA A 362 -22.35 46.67 -23.91
N ALA A 363 -23.62 47.10 -23.80
CA ALA A 363 -24.57 47.09 -24.89
C ALA A 363 -23.91 47.61 -26.18
N GLN A 364 -23.93 46.78 -27.22
CA GLN A 364 -23.66 47.20 -28.59
C GLN A 364 -24.74 48.22 -29.00
N SER A 365 -24.53 49.49 -28.71
CA SER A 365 -25.15 50.57 -29.45
C SER A 365 -24.46 50.67 -30.81
N SER A 366 -25.27 50.64 -31.87
CA SER A 366 -24.83 50.80 -33.25
C SER A 366 -23.97 52.06 -33.43
N PRO A 367 -22.82 51.98 -34.12
CA PRO A 367 -22.03 53.17 -34.38
C PRO A 367 -22.69 54.02 -35.47
N ALA A 368 -23.03 55.26 -35.11
CA ALA A 368 -23.21 56.37 -36.05
C ALA A 368 -21.87 56.65 -36.79
N PRO A 369 -21.91 57.24 -38.00
CA PRO A 369 -20.71 57.50 -38.80
C PRO A 369 -19.78 58.50 -38.08
N VAL A 370 -18.54 58.07 -37.85
CA VAL A 370 -17.48 58.85 -37.20
C VAL A 370 -16.91 59.86 -38.19
N SER A 371 -17.09 61.14 -37.86
CA SER A 371 -16.30 62.26 -38.40
C SER A 371 -14.86 62.22 -37.87
N ASN A 372 -13.90 62.36 -38.78
CA ASN A 372 -12.45 62.32 -38.60
C ASN A 372 -11.92 63.17 -37.42
N PRO A 373 -10.99 62.65 -36.60
CA PRO A 373 -10.17 63.47 -35.74
C PRO A 373 -8.90 63.96 -36.45
N VAL A 374 -8.64 65.24 -36.22
CA VAL A 374 -7.47 66.05 -36.61
C VAL A 374 -6.17 65.48 -35.98
N PRO A 375 -5.05 65.40 -36.72
CA PRO A 375 -3.78 64.98 -36.16
C PRO A 375 -3.14 66.07 -35.29
N ALA A 376 -2.77 65.71 -34.06
CA ALA A 376 -2.00 66.54 -33.15
C ALA A 376 -0.51 66.61 -33.55
N PRO A 377 0.19 67.72 -33.26
CA PRO A 377 1.49 68.05 -33.83
C PRO A 377 2.65 67.24 -33.26
N GLN A 378 3.58 66.90 -34.15
CA GLN A 378 4.87 66.27 -33.87
C GLN A 378 5.74 67.20 -33.02
N SER A 379 6.18 66.70 -31.85
CA SER A 379 7.22 67.35 -31.05
C SER A 379 8.62 66.91 -31.50
N VAL A 380 9.40 67.92 -31.81
CA VAL A 380 10.78 67.97 -32.31
C VAL A 380 11.80 67.26 -31.41
N PRO A 381 12.85 66.62 -31.95
CA PRO A 381 13.97 66.11 -31.16
C PRO A 381 14.95 67.23 -30.78
N VAL A 382 15.27 67.35 -29.49
CA VAL A 382 16.32 68.23 -28.96
C VAL A 382 17.70 67.58 -29.15
N PRO A 383 18.68 68.26 -29.75
CA PRO A 383 20.03 67.77 -29.90
C PRO A 383 20.95 68.22 -28.76
N GLY A 384 21.86 67.32 -28.36
CA GLY A 384 23.22 67.70 -27.97
C GLY A 384 23.48 68.01 -26.49
N GLN A 385 24.36 67.21 -25.91
CA GLN A 385 25.50 67.53 -25.03
C GLN A 385 25.83 66.22 -24.28
N GLY A 386 26.97 65.54 -24.45
CA GLY A 386 28.32 66.01 -24.71
C GLY A 386 29.13 65.91 -23.41
N ASN A 387 30.21 65.12 -23.47
CA ASN A 387 31.37 65.12 -22.55
C ASN A 387 31.16 64.50 -21.15
N SER A 388 32.14 63.87 -20.49
CA SER A 388 33.54 63.57 -20.78
C SER A 388 34.10 62.74 -19.61
N ILE A 389 34.83 61.68 -19.93
CA ILE A 389 36.12 61.23 -19.36
C ILE A 389 36.33 61.41 -17.83
N ARG A 390 36.45 60.30 -17.08
CA ARG A 390 37.74 59.72 -16.63
C ARG A 390 37.56 58.34 -16.03
#